data_AF-A0A967AU95-F1
#
_entry.id   AF-A0A967AU95-F1
#
_cell.length_a   1.000
_cell.length_b   1.000
_cell.length_c   1.000
_cell.angle_alpha   90.00
_cell.angle_beta   90.00
_cell.angle_gamma   90.00
#
_symmetry.space_group_name_H-M   'P 1'
#
loop_
_entity.id
_entity.type
_entity.pdbx_description
1 polymer ?
#
loop_
_entity_poly.entity_id
_entity_poly.type
_entity_poly.pdbx_seq_one_letter_code
_entity_poly.pdbx_strand_id
1 'polypeptide(L)'
;MPEVYNWQLGRKMLYPYEERHPKWQFAFVFNINRCLACQTCSMADKSTWLFSKGQEYMWWNNVETKPYGGYPQFYDVKITQLIEQVNPGGQVWNVRVGRKHHAPYGVFEGMTIFDAGAKVGQAAIGYIPTDQEWRFVNI
;
A
#
# COMPACT_ATOMS: atom_id res chain seq x y z
N MET A 1 -15.51 -6.68 9.98
CA MET A 1 -15.02 -6.59 8.59
C MET A 1 -15.27 -7.93 7.92
N PRO A 2 -15.75 -7.99 6.68
CA PRO A 2 -15.88 -9.24 5.93
C PRO A 2 -14.53 -9.92 5.70
N GLU A 3 -14.55 -11.24 5.54
CA GLU A 3 -13.42 -12.02 5.04
C GLU A 3 -13.54 -12.20 3.54
N VAL A 4 -12.52 -11.74 2.79
CA VAL A 4 -12.50 -11.81 1.32
C VAL A 4 -11.30 -12.63 0.85
N TYR A 5 -11.45 -13.36 -0.26
CA TYR A 5 -10.32 -14.09 -0.84
C TYR A 5 -9.39 -13.16 -1.61
N ASN A 6 -8.11 -13.12 -1.22
CA ASN A 6 -7.06 -12.41 -1.93
C ASN A 6 -6.12 -13.43 -2.59
N TRP A 7 -6.22 -13.55 -3.91
CA TRP A 7 -5.43 -14.51 -4.68
C TRP A 7 -3.93 -14.17 -4.72
N GLN A 8 -3.56 -12.89 -4.57
CA GLN A 8 -2.15 -12.51 -4.45
C GLN A 8 -1.54 -13.04 -3.15
N LEU A 9 -2.30 -13.06 -2.05
CA LEU A 9 -1.87 -13.62 -0.77
C LEU A 9 -2.13 -15.12 -0.63
N GLY A 10 -2.91 -15.72 -1.55
CA GLY A 10 -3.29 -17.13 -1.52
C GLY A 10 -4.24 -17.52 -0.37
N ARG A 11 -4.83 -16.55 0.34
CA ARG A 11 -5.69 -16.79 1.52
C ARG A 11 -6.85 -15.80 1.63
N LYS A 12 -7.77 -16.08 2.56
CA LYS A 12 -8.75 -15.10 3.02
C LYS A 12 -8.06 -14.07 3.92
N MET A 13 -8.51 -12.83 3.84
CA MET A 13 -8.06 -11.72 4.69
C MET A 13 -9.25 -10.86 5.11
N LEU A 14 -9.11 -10.10 6.20
CA LEU A 14 -10.07 -9.06 6.52
C LEU A 14 -9.94 -7.91 5.52
N TYR A 15 -11.08 -7.39 5.07
CA TYR A 15 -11.12 -6.22 4.19
C TYR A 15 -12.32 -5.34 4.56
N PRO A 16 -12.26 -4.01 4.41
CA PRO A 16 -13.37 -3.14 4.79
C PRO A 16 -14.65 -3.35 3.95
N TYR A 17 -14.52 -3.83 2.72
CA TYR A 17 -15.62 -3.98 1.77
C TYR A 17 -15.92 -5.46 1.45
N GLU A 18 -17.14 -5.75 1.02
CA GLU A 18 -17.53 -7.09 0.57
C GLU A 18 -16.76 -7.53 -0.68
N GLU A 19 -16.63 -8.84 -0.87
CA GLU A 19 -15.93 -9.43 -2.00
C GLU A 19 -16.62 -9.09 -3.33
N ARG A 20 -15.87 -8.51 -4.27
CA ARG A 20 -16.32 -8.14 -5.62
C ARG A 20 -15.24 -8.46 -6.63
N HIS A 21 -15.61 -9.15 -7.71
CA HIS A 21 -14.74 -9.51 -8.83
C HIS A 21 -15.28 -8.89 -10.12
N PRO A 22 -14.89 -7.65 -10.47
CA PRO A 22 -15.36 -7.03 -11.70
C PRO A 22 -14.84 -7.79 -12.92
N LYS A 23 -15.64 -7.87 -13.99
CA LYS A 23 -15.22 -8.52 -15.24
C LYS A 23 -14.02 -7.81 -15.91
N TRP A 24 -13.88 -6.51 -15.65
CA TRP A 24 -12.84 -5.65 -16.20
C TRP A 24 -12.30 -4.74 -15.11
N GLN A 25 -10.98 -4.62 -15.04
CA GLN A 25 -10.28 -3.74 -14.10
C GLN A 25 -9.22 -2.96 -14.88
N PHE A 26 -9.22 -1.64 -14.73
CA PHE A 26 -8.15 -0.81 -15.27
C PHE A 26 -6.87 -1.06 -14.47
N ALA A 27 -5.76 -1.32 -15.17
CA ALA A 27 -4.48 -1.68 -14.58
C ALA A 27 -3.35 -0.86 -15.18
N PHE A 28 -2.35 -0.53 -14.36
CA PHE A 28 -1.13 0.15 -14.76
C PHE A 28 0.06 -0.77 -14.59
N VAL A 29 1.03 -0.67 -15.49
CA VAL A 29 2.33 -1.34 -15.38
C VAL A 29 3.43 -0.29 -15.54
N PHE A 30 4.25 -0.13 -14.52
CA PHE A 30 5.38 0.80 -14.53
C PHE A 30 6.69 0.04 -14.78
N ASN A 31 7.39 0.35 -15.87
CA ASN A 31 8.72 -0.21 -16.13
C ASN A 31 9.80 0.63 -15.44
N ILE A 32 10.20 0.18 -14.26
CA ILE A 32 11.22 0.86 -13.45
C ILE A 32 12.61 0.89 -14.10
N ASN A 33 12.90 0.04 -15.10
CA ASN A 33 14.16 0.09 -15.85
C ASN A 33 14.25 1.28 -16.82
N ARG A 34 13.12 1.95 -17.11
CA ARG A 34 13.07 3.14 -17.97
C ARG A 34 12.60 4.39 -17.23
N CYS A 35 12.30 4.28 -15.94
CA CYS A 35 11.94 5.42 -15.13
C CYS A 35 13.18 6.29 -14.91
N LEU A 36 13.12 7.57 -15.28
CA LEU A 36 14.18 8.55 -15.04
C LEU A 36 13.90 9.45 -13.81
N ALA A 37 12.84 9.14 -13.07
CA ALA A 37 12.39 9.91 -11.91
C ALA A 37 12.20 11.43 -12.18
N CYS A 38 11.80 11.81 -13.40
CA CYS A 38 11.73 13.21 -13.84
C CYS A 38 10.55 14.02 -13.29
N GLN A 39 9.68 13.43 -12.47
CA GLN A 39 8.51 14.08 -11.84
C GLN A 39 7.45 14.64 -12.80
N THR A 40 7.54 14.36 -14.10
CA THR A 40 6.58 14.87 -15.09
C THR A 40 5.17 14.34 -14.84
N CYS A 41 5.02 13.06 -14.48
CA CYS A 41 3.72 12.48 -14.16
C CYS A 41 3.11 13.11 -12.89
N SER A 42 3.93 13.39 -11.88
CA SER A 42 3.51 14.05 -10.65
C SER A 42 2.96 15.46 -10.93
N MET A 43 3.67 16.23 -11.75
CA MET A 43 3.22 17.60 -12.11
C MET A 43 2.01 17.61 -13.05
N ALA A 44 1.88 16.62 -13.94
CA ALA A 44 0.70 16.49 -14.78
C ALA A 44 -0.55 16.19 -13.94
N ASP A 45 -0.47 15.26 -12.99
CA ASP A 45 -1.54 14.95 -12.04
C ASP A 45 -1.87 16.17 -11.17
N LYS A 46 -0.85 16.81 -10.59
CA LYS A 46 -1.02 17.98 -9.73
C LYS A 46 -1.75 19.13 -10.42
N SER A 47 -1.31 19.48 -11.63
CA SER A 47 -1.87 20.61 -12.38
C SER A 47 -3.26 20.32 -12.93
N THR A 48 -3.59 19.06 -13.21
CA THR A 48 -4.91 18.67 -13.73
C THR A 48 -5.94 18.54 -12.61
N TRP A 49 -5.59 17.93 -11.49
CA TRP A 49 -6.58 17.48 -10.49
C TRP A 49 -6.46 18.14 -9.12
N LEU A 50 -5.27 18.63 -8.76
CA LEU A 50 -4.93 19.02 -7.38
C LEU A 50 -4.43 20.47 -7.28
N PHE A 51 -4.99 21.35 -8.10
CA PHE A 51 -4.64 22.77 -8.15
C PHE A 51 -5.46 23.65 -7.20
N SER A 52 -6.48 23.10 -6.53
CA SER A 52 -7.40 23.88 -5.68
C SER A 52 -6.87 24.08 -4.27
N LYS A 53 -7.33 25.16 -3.62
CA LYS A 53 -6.96 25.50 -2.24
C LYS A 53 -7.28 24.35 -1.28
N GLY A 54 -6.33 24.03 -0.40
CA GLY A 54 -6.44 22.93 0.56
C GLY A 54 -5.92 21.58 0.04
N GLN A 55 -5.47 21.52 -1.22
CA GLN A 55 -4.90 20.33 -1.84
C GLN A 55 -3.40 20.46 -2.10
N GLU A 56 -2.74 21.49 -1.58
CA GLU A 56 -1.34 21.82 -1.87
C GLU A 56 -0.39 20.67 -1.48
N TYR A 57 -0.71 19.94 -0.40
CA TYR A 57 0.01 18.76 0.06
C TYR A 57 -0.54 17.43 -0.50
N MET A 58 -1.57 17.45 -1.35
CA MET A 58 -2.04 16.21 -1.97
C MET A 58 -1.21 15.92 -3.22
N TRP A 59 -0.71 14.69 -3.32
CA TRP A 59 -0.03 14.17 -4.50
C TRP A 59 -0.59 12.78 -4.79
N TRP A 60 -1.57 12.68 -5.70
CA TRP A 60 -2.14 11.38 -6.04
C TRP A 60 -1.17 10.54 -6.85
N ASN A 61 -0.38 11.18 -7.70
CA ASN A 61 0.78 10.59 -8.35
C ASN A 61 2.07 11.27 -7.86
N ASN A 62 2.95 10.50 -7.21
CA ASN A 62 4.27 10.95 -6.75
C ASN A 62 5.36 9.94 -7.13
N VAL A 63 6.60 10.39 -7.22
CA VAL A 63 7.75 9.54 -7.56
C VAL A 63 8.82 9.63 -6.49
N GLU A 64 9.09 8.52 -5.82
CA GLU A 64 10.00 8.47 -4.66
C GLU A 64 11.32 7.76 -5.00
N THR A 65 12.43 8.26 -4.44
CA THR A 65 13.75 7.62 -4.55
C THR A 65 13.96 6.63 -3.42
N LYS A 66 13.84 5.34 -3.68
CA LYS A 66 14.15 4.28 -2.69
C LYS A 66 15.68 4.07 -2.55
N PRO A 67 16.20 3.70 -1.36
CA PRO A 67 15.47 3.29 -0.15
C PRO A 67 15.04 4.44 0.77
N TYR A 68 15.38 5.69 0.44
CA TYR A 68 15.11 6.85 1.27
C TYR A 68 13.76 7.50 0.93
N GLY A 69 13.43 8.59 1.62
CA GLY A 69 12.23 9.38 1.34
C GLY A 69 10.92 8.72 1.78
N GLY A 70 9.90 8.81 0.92
CA GLY A 70 8.51 8.51 1.23
C GLY A 70 7.67 9.78 1.32
N TYR A 71 6.43 9.71 0.84
CA TYR A 71 5.47 10.78 1.03
C TYR A 71 4.13 10.25 1.55
N PRO A 72 3.74 10.59 2.78
CA PRO A 72 4.48 11.31 3.83
C PRO A 72 5.80 10.63 4.22
N GLN A 73 6.74 11.38 4.82
CA GLN A 73 8.07 10.87 5.15
C GLN A 73 8.03 9.50 5.87
N PHE A 74 8.63 8.49 5.25
CA PHE A 74 8.73 7.11 5.75
C PHE A 74 7.39 6.40 6.05
N TYR A 75 6.30 6.74 5.35
CA TYR A 75 4.99 6.14 5.63
C TYR A 75 4.98 4.60 5.52
N ASP A 76 5.68 4.03 4.55
CA ASP A 76 5.79 2.59 4.31
C ASP A 76 6.57 1.88 5.42
N VAL A 77 7.71 2.43 5.83
CA VAL A 77 8.52 1.90 6.94
C VAL A 77 7.77 1.99 8.26
N LYS A 78 7.08 3.10 8.54
CA LYS A 78 6.34 3.28 9.79
C LYS A 78 5.15 2.32 9.87
N ILE A 79 4.38 2.16 8.79
CA ILE A 79 3.27 1.21 8.76
C ILE A 79 3.78 -0.23 8.95
N THR A 80 4.88 -0.61 8.29
CA THR A 80 5.45 -1.96 8.47
C THR A 80 5.99 -2.20 9.88
N GLN A 81 6.58 -1.19 10.53
CA GLN A 81 6.96 -1.26 11.95
C GLN A 81 5.76 -1.46 12.88
N LEU A 82 4.63 -0.78 12.61
CA LEU A 82 3.40 -0.98 13.38
C LEU A 82 2.85 -2.41 13.21
N ILE A 83 2.90 -2.94 11.99
CA ILE A 83 2.53 -4.34 11.74
C ILE A 83 3.45 -5.30 12.50
N GLU A 84 4.76 -5.05 12.51
CA GLU A 84 5.74 -5.87 13.22
C GLU A 84 5.49 -5.87 14.74
N GLN A 85 5.09 -4.72 15.32
CA GLN A 85 4.70 -4.65 16.73
C GLN A 85 3.48 -5.54 17.06
N VAL A 86 2.54 -5.67 16.13
CA VAL A 86 1.32 -6.49 16.30
C VAL A 86 1.55 -7.96 15.96
N ASN A 87 2.51 -8.26 15.09
CA ASN A 87 2.82 -9.61 14.62
C ASN A 87 4.35 -9.85 14.51
N PRO A 88 5.08 -9.87 15.65
CA PRO A 88 6.54 -9.94 15.64
C PRO A 88 7.05 -11.21 14.96
N GLY A 89 7.91 -11.06 13.94
CA GLY A 89 8.46 -12.16 13.17
C GLY A 89 7.45 -12.98 12.37
N GLY A 90 6.18 -12.53 12.30
CA GLY A 90 5.09 -13.29 11.70
C GLY A 90 4.88 -13.03 10.21
N GLN A 91 5.67 -12.16 9.58
CA GLN A 91 5.57 -11.84 8.14
C GLN A 91 6.23 -12.92 7.28
N VAL A 92 5.62 -14.11 7.25
CA VAL A 92 6.17 -15.29 6.57
C VAL A 92 5.41 -15.58 5.28
N TRP A 93 6.17 -15.92 4.23
CA TRP A 93 5.61 -16.37 2.95
C TRP A 93 5.91 -17.84 2.70
N ASN A 94 4.86 -18.66 2.65
CA ASN A 94 4.97 -20.09 2.42
C ASN A 94 4.84 -20.43 0.92
N VAL A 95 5.97 -20.53 0.24
CA VAL A 95 6.04 -20.87 -1.20
C VAL A 95 5.79 -22.36 -1.48
N ARG A 96 5.77 -23.22 -0.46
CA ARG A 96 5.56 -24.67 -0.64
C ARG A 96 4.07 -25.00 -0.87
N VAL A 97 3.19 -24.12 -0.39
CA VAL A 97 1.74 -24.27 -0.44
C VAL A 97 1.21 -23.28 -1.47
N GLY A 98 1.05 -23.66 -2.74
CA GLY A 98 0.55 -22.69 -3.74
C GLY A 98 0.87 -22.95 -5.21
N ARG A 99 0.71 -24.18 -5.70
CA ARG A 99 0.81 -24.47 -7.15
C ARG A 99 -0.56 -24.59 -7.83
N LYS A 100 -1.61 -24.09 -7.18
CA LYS A 100 -2.99 -24.13 -7.69
C LYS A 100 -3.40 -22.73 -8.17
N HIS A 101 -4.33 -22.67 -9.12
CA HIS A 101 -4.81 -21.42 -9.74
C HIS A 101 -5.22 -20.32 -8.75
N HIS A 102 -5.64 -20.67 -7.53
CA HIS A 102 -6.09 -19.70 -6.53
C HIS A 102 -4.96 -19.10 -5.68
N ALA A 103 -3.80 -19.76 -5.56
CA ALA A 103 -2.66 -19.29 -4.76
C ALA A 103 -1.34 -19.39 -5.54
N PRO A 104 -1.21 -18.74 -6.72
CA PRO A 104 -0.11 -18.99 -7.66
C PRO A 104 1.29 -18.65 -7.13
N TYR A 105 1.38 -17.81 -6.09
CA TYR A 105 2.64 -17.36 -5.53
C TYR A 105 2.98 -18.01 -4.18
N GLY A 106 2.14 -18.91 -3.66
CA GLY A 106 2.23 -19.39 -2.28
C GLY A 106 1.12 -18.81 -1.40
N VAL A 107 1.26 -19.01 -0.09
CA VAL A 107 0.37 -18.43 0.92
C VAL A 107 1.16 -17.47 1.82
N PHE A 108 0.67 -16.24 1.95
CA PHE A 108 1.17 -15.29 2.92
C PHE A 108 0.54 -15.55 4.29
N GLU A 109 1.34 -15.99 5.25
CA GLU A 109 0.89 -16.32 6.61
C GLU A 109 0.96 -15.10 7.56
N GLY A 110 1.50 -13.98 7.08
CA GLY A 110 1.56 -12.72 7.81
C GLY A 110 0.25 -11.95 7.87
N MET A 111 0.29 -10.75 8.45
CA MET A 111 -0.88 -9.89 8.64
C MET A 111 -0.86 -8.73 7.67
N THR A 112 -2.01 -8.47 7.05
CA THR A 112 -2.24 -7.22 6.31
C THR A 112 -2.47 -6.06 7.26
N ILE A 113 -2.50 -4.83 6.73
CA ILE A 113 -2.89 -3.65 7.53
C ILE A 113 -4.28 -3.79 8.15
N PHE A 114 -5.19 -4.52 7.50
CA PHE A 114 -6.55 -4.74 7.99
C PHE A 114 -6.59 -5.82 9.07
N ASP A 115 -5.86 -6.92 8.89
CA ASP A 115 -5.75 -7.99 9.90
C ASP A 115 -5.11 -7.43 11.19
N ALA A 116 -4.02 -6.67 11.04
CA ALA A 116 -3.34 -6.01 12.16
C ALA A 116 -4.22 -4.92 12.80
N GLY A 117 -4.93 -4.13 11.99
CA GLY A 117 -5.89 -3.13 12.47
C GLY A 117 -6.99 -3.75 13.32
N ALA A 118 -7.59 -4.84 12.86
CA ALA A 118 -8.66 -5.54 13.58
C ALA A 118 -8.21 -6.03 14.97
N LYS A 119 -6.94 -6.47 15.11
CA LYS A 119 -6.37 -6.86 16.41
C LYS A 119 -6.28 -5.71 17.41
N VAL A 120 -6.07 -4.48 16.95
CA VAL A 120 -5.97 -3.28 17.79
C VAL A 120 -7.26 -2.46 17.82
N GLY A 121 -8.38 -3.02 17.33
CA GLY A 121 -9.68 -2.36 17.33
C GLY A 121 -9.82 -1.22 16.31
N GLN A 122 -9.00 -1.22 15.25
CA GLN A 122 -9.02 -0.23 14.17
C GLN A 122 -9.46 -0.86 12.84
N ALA A 123 -9.96 -0.03 11.92
CA ALA A 123 -10.33 -0.49 10.58
C ALA A 123 -9.11 -0.93 9.75
N ALA A 124 -8.00 -0.23 9.90
CA ALA A 124 -6.69 -0.59 9.36
C ALA A 124 -5.63 -0.02 10.33
N ILE A 125 -4.51 -0.72 10.48
CA ILE A 125 -3.37 -0.19 11.21
C ILE A 125 -2.78 0.97 10.42
N GLY A 126 -2.42 2.04 11.12
CA GLY A 126 -1.85 3.22 10.52
C GLY A 126 -1.48 4.25 11.57
N TYR A 127 -0.93 5.35 11.10
CA TYR A 127 -0.65 6.52 11.90
C TYR A 127 -1.12 7.76 11.15
N ILE A 128 -1.33 8.85 11.88
CA ILE A 128 -1.62 10.15 11.29
C ILE A 128 -0.26 10.87 11.19
N PRO A 129 0.25 11.14 9.98
CA PRO A 129 1.49 11.87 9.83
C PRO A 129 1.31 13.32 10.30
N THR A 130 2.33 13.82 10.98
CA THR A 130 2.45 15.21 11.42
C THR A 130 2.61 16.17 10.24
N ASP A 131 2.27 17.44 10.43
CA ASP A 131 2.45 18.48 9.41
C ASP A 131 3.88 18.55 8.86
N GLN A 132 4.89 18.19 9.67
CA GLN A 132 6.29 18.16 9.25
C GLN A 132 6.56 17.12 8.16
N GLU A 133 5.92 15.97 8.26
CA GLU A 133 6.12 14.83 7.36
C GLU A 133 5.49 15.07 5.99
N TRP A 134 4.54 16.01 5.89
CA TRP A 134 3.89 16.43 4.66
C TRP A 134 4.64 17.54 3.90
N ARG A 135 5.61 18.22 4.54
CA ARG A 135 6.18 19.49 4.05
C ARG A 135 6.87 19.38 2.71
N PHE A 136 7.55 18.27 2.45
CA PHE A 136 8.37 18.12 1.28
C PHE A 136 8.06 16.80 0.61
N VAL A 137 7.60 16.89 -0.63
CA VAL A 137 7.54 15.75 -1.54
C VAL A 137 8.94 15.58 -2.16
N ASN A 138 9.40 14.33 -2.31
CA ASN A 138 10.66 13.97 -2.98
C ASN A 138 11.95 14.49 -2.30
N ILE A 139 12.12 14.19 -1.01
CA ILE A 139 13.39 14.36 -0.27
C ILE A 139 14.31 13.16 -0.50
#